data_AF-A0A972C404-F1
#
_entry.id   AF-A0A972C404-F1
#
_cell.length_a   1.000
_cell.length_b   1.000
_cell.length_c   1.000
_cell.angle_alpha   90.00
_cell.angle_beta   90.00
_cell.angle_gamma   90.00
#
_symmetry.space_group_name_H-M   'P 1'
#
loop_
_entity.id
_entity.type
_entity.pdbx_description
1 polymer ?
#
loop_
_entity_poly.entity_id
_entity_poly.type
_entity_poly.pdbx_seq_one_letter_code
_entity_poly.pdbx_strand_id
1 'polypeptide(L)' 'PIIALLQHIAGVFTLLPGDVVLTGTPAGVGVLQPGDELQLSLPGLLQQTTRVAD' A
#
# COMPACT_ATOMS: atom_id res chain seq x y z
N PRO A 1 3.95 -10.87 -8.00
CA PRO A 1 5.36 -10.97 -8.46
C PRO A 1 6.01 -9.58 -8.50
N ILE A 2 6.86 -9.24 -7.53
CA ILE A 2 7.41 -7.87 -7.37
C ILE A 2 8.29 -7.47 -8.56
N ILE A 3 9.18 -8.36 -9.03
CA ILE A 3 10.12 -8.06 -10.12
C ILE A 3 9.37 -7.69 -11.41
N ALA A 4 8.36 -8.48 -11.80
CA ALA A 4 7.58 -8.22 -13.00
C ALA A 4 6.83 -6.89 -12.95
N LEU A 5 6.32 -6.50 -11.77
CA LEU A 5 5.68 -5.20 -11.56
C LEU A 5 6.67 -4.05 -11.76
N LEU A 6 7.87 -4.15 -11.19
CA LEU A 6 8.91 -3.12 -11.35
C LEU A 6 9.36 -2.99 -12.81
N GLN A 7 9.53 -4.11 -13.51
CA GLN A 7 9.86 -4.10 -14.94
C GLN A 7 8.79 -3.41 -15.79
N HIS A 8 7.51 -3.68 -15.49
CA HIS A 8 6.40 -3.04 -16.19
C HIS A 8 6.39 -1.53 -15.97
N ILE A 9 6.50 -1.09 -14.70
CA ILE A 9 6.52 0.34 -14.35
C ILE A 9 7.73 1.03 -15.00
N ALA A 10 8.91 0.42 -14.95
CA ALA A 10 10.14 0.97 -15.53
C ALA A 10 10.09 1.15 -17.07
N GLY A 11 9.21 0.42 -17.75
CA GLY A 11 8.95 0.60 -19.18
C GLY A 11 8.12 1.83 -19.52
N VAL A 12 7.47 2.45 -18.53
CA VAL A 12 6.59 3.62 -18.69
C VAL A 12 7.15 4.85 -17.96
N PHE A 13 7.70 4.64 -16.76
CA PHE A 13 8.23 5.69 -15.89
C PHE A 13 9.68 5.37 -15.48
N THR A 14 10.53 6.39 -15.37
CA THR A 14 11.84 6.22 -14.73
C THR A 14 11.66 6.09 -13.22
N LEU A 15 12.17 5.00 -12.63
CA LEU A 15 12.22 4.82 -11.18
C LEU A 15 13.49 5.47 -10.62
N LEU A 16 13.34 6.29 -9.58
CA LEU A 16 14.41 6.99 -8.90
C LEU A 16 14.58 6.50 -7.45
N PRO A 17 15.77 6.71 -6.84
CA PRO A 17 15.97 6.40 -5.43
C PRO A 17 14.96 7.15 -4.55
N GLY A 18 14.27 6.40 -3.69
CA GLY A 18 13.25 6.94 -2.80
C GLY A 18 11.81 6.77 -3.29
N ASP A 19 11.61 6.35 -4.55
CA ASP A 19 10.27 6.07 -5.06
C ASP A 19 9.60 4.91 -4.32
N VAL A 20 8.29 5.04 -4.08
CA VAL A 20 7.47 4.05 -3.40
C VAL A 20 6.47 3.44 -4.37
N VAL A 21 6.54 2.12 -4.54
CA VAL A 21 5.61 1.35 -5.38
C VAL A 21 4.57 0.65 -4.51
N LEU A 22 3.30 0.99 -4.72
CA LEU A 22 2.17 0.30 -4.09
C LEU A 22 1.88 -0.99 -4.85
N THR A 23 2.08 -2.15 -4.21
CA THR A 23 2.06 -3.47 -4.84
C THR A 23 0.65 -4.05 -5.01
N GLY A 24 -0.37 -3.29 -4.61
CA GLY A 24 -1.77 -3.68 -4.63
C GLY A 24 -2.26 -4.21 -3.28
N THR A 25 -3.58 -4.32 -3.16
CA THR A 25 -4.27 -4.89 -2.00
C THR A 25 -4.87 -6.23 -2.39
N PRO A 26 -4.84 -7.24 -1.50
CA PRO A 26 -5.63 -8.46 -1.71
C PRO A 26 -7.12 -8.14 -1.89
N ALA A 27 -7.88 -9.13 -2.37
CA ALA A 27 -9.33 -9.03 -2.39
C ALA A 27 -9.91 -8.87 -0.97
N GLY A 28 -11.08 -8.24 -0.87
CA GLY A 28 -11.76 -7.99 0.41
C GLY A 28 -11.73 -6.53 0.89
N VAL A 29 -11.51 -5.57 -0.02
CA VAL A 29 -11.67 -4.14 0.30
C VAL A 29 -13.12 -3.81 0.65
N GLY A 30 -13.32 -2.86 1.57
CA GLY A 30 -14.63 -2.42 2.06
C GLY A 30 -14.69 -0.92 2.30
N VAL A 31 -15.90 -0.40 2.50
CA VAL A 31 -16.14 1.02 2.78
C VAL A 31 -15.65 1.34 4.20
N LEU A 32 -15.02 2.51 4.34
CA LEU A 32 -14.63 3.09 5.62
C LEU A 32 -15.57 4.23 5.99
N GLN A 33 -15.94 4.33 7.26
CA GLN A 33 -16.79 5.39 7.80
C GLN A 33 -15.98 6.36 8.68
N PRO A 34 -16.40 7.63 8.78
CA PRO A 34 -15.80 8.58 9.70
C PRO A 34 -15.73 8.02 11.13
N GLY A 35 -14.58 8.20 11.78
CA GLY A 35 -14.33 7.69 13.12
C GLY A 35 -13.88 6.23 13.18
N ASP A 36 -13.89 5.46 12.08
CA ASP A 36 -13.39 4.07 12.07
C ASP A 36 -11.93 4.00 12.50
N GLU A 37 -11.61 3.00 13.32
CA GLU A 37 -10.23 2.70 13.71
C GLU A 37 -9.66 1.62 12.81
N LEU A 38 -8.47 1.90 12.25
CA LEU A 38 -7.80 1.04 11.30
C LEU A 38 -6.51 0.52 11.91
N GLN A 39 -6.38 -0.80 11.96
CA GLN A 39 -5.13 -1.47 12.29
C GLN A 39 -4.51 -2.05 11.02
N LEU A 40 -3.30 -1.61 10.70
CA LEU A 40 -2.52 -2.08 9.57
C LEU A 40 -1.31 -2.86 10.07
N SER A 41 -1.07 -4.01 9.45
CA SER A 41 0.07 -4.86 9.77
C SER A 41 0.81 -5.30 8.52
N LEU A 42 2.13 -5.19 8.56
CA LEU A 42 3.04 -5.85 7.64
C LEU A 42 3.97 -6.72 8.48
N PRO A 43 3.76 -8.05 8.51
CA PRO A 43 4.44 -8.95 9.43
C PRO A 43 5.96 -8.77 9.44
N GLY A 44 6.51 -8.57 10.64
CA GLY A 44 7.95 -8.39 10.84
C GLY A 44 8.52 -7.04 10.40
N LEU A 45 7.70 -6.13 9.87
CA LEU A 45 8.16 -4.82 9.38
C LEU A 45 7.43 -3.65 10.03
N LEU A 46 6.09 -3.68 10.06
CA LEU A 46 5.27 -2.53 10.45
C LEU A 46 4.01 -2.98 11.19
N GLN A 47 3.67 -2.24 12.23
CA GLN A 47 2.36 -2.25 12.88
C GLN A 47 1.95 -0.79 13.07
N GLN A 48 0.77 -0.42 12.58
CA GLN A 48 0.31 0.96 12.67
C GLN A 48 -1.20 1.02 12.90
N THR A 49 -1.62 1.92 13.78
CA THR A 49 -3.02 2.24 14.00
C THR A 49 -3.28 3.67 13.54
N THR A 50 -4.43 3.88 12.90
CA THR A 50 -4.91 5.22 12.53
C THR A 50 -6.43 5.30 12.65
N ARG A 51 -7.00 6.49 12.53
CA ARG A 51 -8.44 6.74 12.56
C ARG A 51 -8.86 7.48 11.31
N VAL A 52 -10.02 7.13 10.76
CA VAL A 52 -10.65 7.88 9.69
C VAL A 52 -11.15 9.20 10.27
N ALA A 53 -10.71 10.32 9.69
CA ALA A 53 -11.15 11.65 10.11
C ALA A 53 -12.66 11.84 9.89
N ASP A 54 -13.21 12.84 10.58
CA ASP A 54 -14.62 13.24 10.46
C ASP A 54 -15.01 13.67 9.02
#